data_AF-A0A5C3NWX2-F1
#
_entry.id   AF-A0A5C3NWX2-F1
#
_cell.length_a   1.000
_cell.length_b   1.000
_cell.length_c   1.000
_cell.angle_alpha   90.00
_cell.angle_beta   90.00
_cell.angle_gamma   90.00
#
_symmetry.space_group_name_H-M   'P 1'
#
loop_
_entity.id
_entity.type
_entity.pdbx_description
1 polymer ?
#
loop_
_entity_poly.entity_id
_entity_poly.type
_entity_poly.pdbx_seq_one_letter_code
_entity_poly.pdbx_strand_id
1 'polypeptide(L)'
;MMNTSDYVSYTLLTVSTLEFFLLSADASVLQAVFALLTPPEVMLLRRVSHRIRAAVDFYSKRAWNLDSYLTRWFNPPVVHELYDRLDEHGALVSGSAVLRFLDRAPPYPNSDLDIFVPIAGLLDFGRWIQQRGYAYKPRADPPLLHFDVAALTLPSRWMVARKFTPPQYNTLMFPTLYEVFDFERTDVPVVPAGSVRPARVQIIAVEGDAREHVLTFHSMAPHTRLLRSPTNWKGSGLLRMGTHGFWTSGLMKLMKYHSTCAFVGEREYEEEWPYGGTLETFSTFGREVKRSYARGRIYIERVLSTGDGSAAGVP
;
A
#
# COMPACT_ATOMS: atom_id res chain seq x y z
N MET A 1 11.66 -52.49 -23.02
CA MET A 1 11.29 -52.13 -21.63
C MET A 1 12.35 -51.16 -21.11
N MET A 2 12.03 -49.88 -20.99
CA MET A 2 12.93 -48.90 -20.39
C MET A 2 12.85 -49.00 -18.87
N ASN A 3 14.03 -49.02 -18.23
CA ASN A 3 14.17 -49.23 -16.79
C ASN A 3 13.72 -47.96 -16.05
N THR A 4 12.69 -48.06 -15.22
CA THR A 4 12.11 -46.94 -14.45
C THR A 4 13.08 -46.35 -13.42
N SER A 5 14.18 -47.05 -13.12
CA SER A 5 15.26 -46.61 -12.23
C SER A 5 16.06 -45.41 -12.78
N ASP A 6 16.17 -45.25 -14.10
CA ASP A 6 17.03 -44.21 -14.69
C ASP A 6 16.31 -42.85 -14.85
N TYR A 7 14.99 -42.83 -14.69
CA TYR A 7 14.19 -41.61 -14.86
C TYR A 7 14.25 -40.66 -13.65
N VAL A 8 14.55 -41.18 -12.46
CA VAL A 8 14.55 -40.39 -11.22
C VAL A 8 15.83 -39.54 -11.08
N SER A 9 16.90 -39.87 -11.80
CA SER A 9 18.20 -39.21 -11.61
C SER A 9 18.36 -37.88 -12.36
N TYR A 10 17.54 -37.58 -13.38
CA TYR A 10 17.73 -36.36 -14.20
C TYR A 10 17.00 -35.12 -13.68
N THR A 11 16.01 -35.28 -12.79
CA THR A 11 15.21 -34.14 -12.29
C THR A 11 15.92 -33.35 -11.18
N LEU A 12 16.88 -33.96 -10.48
CA LEU A 12 17.70 -33.30 -9.46
C LEU A 12 18.94 -32.58 -10.05
N LEU A 13 19.29 -32.85 -11.31
CA LEU A 13 20.51 -32.31 -11.95
C LEU A 13 20.35 -30.93 -12.60
N THR A 14 19.18 -30.28 -12.49
CA THR A 14 18.90 -28.99 -13.17
C THR A 14 18.53 -27.85 -12.22
N VAL A 15 18.89 -27.95 -10.95
CA VAL A 15 18.78 -26.81 -10.03
C VAL A 15 20.00 -25.92 -10.23
N SER A 16 19.78 -24.67 -10.65
CA SER A 16 20.90 -23.72 -10.74
C SER A 16 21.47 -23.42 -9.36
N THR A 17 22.75 -23.04 -9.27
CA THR A 17 23.38 -22.65 -7.99
C THR A 17 22.60 -21.55 -7.28
N LEU A 18 22.02 -20.59 -8.02
CA LEU A 18 21.19 -19.53 -7.47
C LEU A 18 19.88 -20.07 -6.88
N GLU A 19 19.20 -20.97 -7.60
CA GLU A 19 17.98 -21.61 -7.10
C GLU A 19 18.25 -22.41 -5.82
N PHE A 20 19.32 -23.20 -5.83
CA PHE A 20 19.72 -23.98 -4.66
C PHE A 20 20.00 -23.06 -3.48
N PHE A 21 20.81 -22.01 -3.67
CA PHE A 21 21.10 -21.01 -2.65
C PHE A 21 19.83 -20.36 -2.08
N LEU A 22 18.91 -19.90 -2.94
CA LEU A 22 17.68 -19.24 -2.47
C LEU A 22 16.71 -20.19 -1.77
N LEU A 23 16.71 -21.48 -2.12
CA LEU A 23 15.85 -22.47 -1.46
C LEU A 23 16.45 -23.00 -0.15
N SER A 24 17.78 -23.01 -0.02
CA SER A 24 18.48 -23.49 1.18
C SER A 24 18.83 -22.38 2.17
N ALA A 25 18.77 -21.11 1.76
CA ALA A 25 19.12 -19.98 2.60
C ALA A 25 18.12 -19.79 3.75
N ASP A 26 18.65 -19.40 4.92
CA ASP A 26 17.83 -19.00 6.05
C ASP A 26 16.97 -17.78 5.73
N ALA A 27 15.84 -17.65 6.43
CA ALA A 27 14.88 -16.56 6.21
C ALA A 27 15.51 -15.16 6.33
N SER A 28 16.46 -14.97 7.25
CA SER A 28 17.19 -13.71 7.43
C SER A 28 18.09 -13.37 6.25
N VAL A 29 18.76 -14.38 5.66
CA VAL A 29 19.60 -14.22 4.47
C VAL A 29 18.74 -13.86 3.26
N LEU A 30 17.61 -14.56 3.07
CA LEU A 30 16.65 -14.22 2.01
C LEU A 30 16.13 -12.79 2.17
N GLN A 31 15.80 -12.40 3.40
CA GLN A 31 15.35 -11.04 3.68
C GLN A 31 16.42 -10.00 3.33
N ALA A 32 17.68 -10.25 3.69
CA ALA A 32 18.79 -9.35 3.35
C ALA A 32 19.02 -9.26 1.84
N VAL A 33 19.07 -10.39 1.14
CA VAL A 33 19.27 -10.44 -0.32
C VAL A 33 18.16 -9.69 -1.06
N PHE A 34 16.89 -9.99 -0.75
CA PHE A 34 15.78 -9.33 -1.44
C PHE A 34 15.58 -7.87 -1.00
N ALA A 35 16.03 -7.47 0.20
CA ALA A 35 16.01 -6.08 0.64
C ALA A 35 16.95 -5.18 -0.19
N LEU A 36 18.01 -5.74 -0.79
CA LEU A 36 18.92 -5.01 -1.69
C LEU A 36 18.31 -4.72 -3.07
N LEU A 37 17.26 -5.45 -3.44
CA LEU A 37 16.55 -5.29 -4.71
C LEU A 37 15.39 -4.33 -4.54
N THR A 38 15.12 -3.51 -5.54
CA THR A 38 13.89 -2.70 -5.61
C THR A 38 12.65 -3.60 -5.75
N PRO A 39 11.45 -3.13 -5.34
CA PRO A 39 10.23 -3.92 -5.49
C PRO A 39 10.00 -4.46 -6.92
N PRO A 40 10.21 -3.67 -8.00
CA PRO A 40 10.11 -4.19 -9.37
C PRO A 40 11.10 -5.33 -9.66
N GLU A 41 12.35 -5.24 -9.21
CA GLU A 41 13.36 -6.28 -9.41
C GLU A 41 12.98 -7.59 -8.69
N VAL A 42 12.44 -7.51 -7.47
CA VAL A 42 11.91 -8.68 -6.76
C VAL A 42 10.78 -9.34 -7.57
N MET A 43 9.88 -8.54 -8.15
CA MET A 43 8.79 -9.05 -8.99
C MET A 43 9.28 -9.65 -10.31
N LEU A 44 10.36 -9.13 -10.89
CA LEU A 44 11.01 -9.71 -12.06
C LEU A 44 11.63 -11.07 -11.72
N LEU A 45 12.32 -11.19 -10.57
CA LEU A 45 12.87 -12.47 -10.11
C LEU A 45 11.80 -13.55 -9.95
N ARG A 46 10.60 -13.17 -9.50
CA ARG A 46 9.45 -14.08 -9.39
C ARG A 46 9.06 -14.78 -10.71
N ARG A 47 9.47 -14.22 -11.86
CA ARG A 47 9.17 -14.75 -13.20
C ARG A 47 10.25 -15.68 -13.75
N VAL A 48 11.42 -15.77 -13.10
CA VAL A 48 12.58 -16.53 -13.61
C VAL A 48 12.33 -18.04 -13.55
N SER A 49 11.86 -18.56 -12.42
CA SER A 49 11.51 -19.99 -12.28
C SER A 49 10.49 -20.23 -11.17
N HIS A 50 9.86 -21.42 -11.15
CA HIS A 50 8.93 -21.81 -10.09
C HIS A 50 9.59 -21.88 -8.71
N ARG A 51 10.88 -22.24 -8.65
CA ARG A 51 11.65 -22.33 -7.40
C ARG A 51 11.97 -20.94 -6.84
N ILE A 52 12.46 -20.03 -7.68
CA ILE A 52 12.70 -18.63 -7.29
C ILE A 52 11.38 -17.97 -6.91
N ARG A 53 10.29 -18.25 -7.62
CA ARG A 53 8.96 -17.79 -7.24
C ARG A 53 8.59 -18.17 -5.81
N ALA A 54 8.87 -19.40 -5.36
CA ALA A 54 8.59 -19.81 -3.99
C ALA A 54 9.39 -18.99 -2.96
N ALA A 55 10.67 -18.73 -3.21
CA ALA A 55 11.50 -17.88 -2.35
C ALA A 55 11.03 -16.42 -2.32
N VAL A 56 10.65 -15.88 -3.48
CA VAL A 56 10.08 -14.52 -3.59
C VAL A 56 8.74 -14.43 -2.89
N ASP A 57 7.84 -15.42 -3.05
CA ASP A 57 6.54 -15.44 -2.39
C ASP A 57 6.71 -15.53 -0.85
N PHE A 58 7.68 -16.32 -0.36
CA PHE A 58 8.04 -16.38 1.06
C PHE A 58 8.51 -15.01 1.58
N TYR A 59 9.45 -14.37 0.88
CA TYR A 59 9.91 -13.03 1.22
C TYR A 59 8.78 -12.00 1.18
N SER A 60 7.96 -12.02 0.13
CA SER A 60 6.91 -11.03 -0.10
C SER A 60 5.87 -11.03 1.02
N LYS A 61 5.49 -12.22 1.51
CA LYS A 61 4.57 -12.36 2.65
C LYS A 61 5.08 -11.70 3.93
N ARG A 62 6.41 -11.58 4.10
CA ARG A 62 7.03 -10.96 5.28
C ARG A 62 7.26 -9.47 5.05
N ALA A 63 7.80 -9.11 3.89
CA ALA A 63 8.17 -7.74 3.54
C ALA A 63 6.95 -6.82 3.36
N TRP A 64 5.84 -7.37 2.86
CA TRP A 64 4.59 -6.65 2.62
C TRP A 64 3.44 -7.30 3.40
N ASN A 65 3.64 -7.50 4.71
CA ASN A 65 2.60 -7.95 5.62
C ASN A 65 1.73 -6.76 6.05
N LEU A 66 0.55 -6.62 5.43
CA LEU A 66 -0.34 -5.49 5.69
C LEU A 66 -0.89 -5.51 7.13
N ASP A 67 -1.20 -6.69 7.68
CA ASP A 67 -1.74 -6.83 9.03
C ASP A 67 -0.78 -6.23 10.05
N SER A 68 0.49 -6.66 9.96
CA SER A 68 1.59 -6.18 10.81
C SER A 68 1.93 -4.71 10.58
N TYR A 69 1.66 -4.20 9.37
CA TYR A 69 1.88 -2.79 9.07
C TYR A 69 0.81 -1.88 9.67
N LEU A 70 -0.45 -2.32 9.62
CA LEU A 70 -1.60 -1.59 10.15
C LEU A 70 -1.73 -1.69 11.67
N THR A 71 -1.00 -2.60 12.33
CA THR A 71 -1.00 -2.68 13.81
C THR A 71 -0.56 -1.39 14.50
N ARG A 72 0.13 -0.50 13.76
CA ARG A 72 0.46 0.83 14.22
C ARG A 72 -0.75 1.68 14.57
N TRP A 73 -1.83 1.56 13.80
CA TRP A 73 -3.05 2.35 13.99
C TRP A 73 -4.11 1.52 14.71
N PHE A 74 -4.33 0.29 14.27
CA PHE A 74 -5.41 -0.56 14.79
C PHE A 74 -4.86 -1.77 15.53
N ASN A 75 -5.52 -2.22 16.60
CA ASN A 75 -5.15 -3.48 17.23
C ASN A 75 -5.40 -4.67 16.26
N PRO A 76 -4.66 -5.78 16.34
CA PRO A 76 -4.74 -6.86 15.35
C PRO A 76 -6.17 -7.37 15.05
N PRO A 77 -7.09 -7.55 16.02
CA PRO A 77 -8.47 -7.96 15.71
C PRO A 77 -9.23 -6.93 14.85
N VAL A 78 -8.96 -5.64 15.06
CA VAL A 78 -9.61 -4.52 14.38
C VAL A 78 -9.11 -4.35 12.96
N VAL A 79 -7.91 -4.85 12.63
CA VAL A 79 -7.36 -4.76 11.27
C VAL A 79 -8.20 -5.55 10.27
N HIS A 80 -8.70 -6.72 10.65
CA HIS A 80 -9.61 -7.47 9.78
C HIS A 80 -10.95 -6.77 9.61
N GLU A 81 -11.51 -6.20 10.69
CA GLU A 81 -12.73 -5.41 10.61
C GLU A 81 -12.55 -4.15 9.75
N LEU A 82 -11.35 -3.56 9.71
CA LEU A 82 -11.03 -2.46 8.81
C LEU A 82 -11.19 -2.88 7.34
N TYR A 83 -10.76 -4.08 6.97
CA TYR A 83 -10.90 -4.57 5.59
C TYR A 83 -12.35 -4.67 5.17
N ASP A 84 -13.19 -5.24 6.04
CA ASP A 84 -14.64 -5.34 5.80
C ASP A 84 -15.26 -3.94 5.63
N ARG A 85 -14.86 -2.97 6.48
CA ARG A 85 -15.35 -1.58 6.39
C ARG A 85 -14.85 -0.84 5.16
N LEU A 86 -13.61 -1.08 4.75
CA LEU A 86 -13.07 -0.50 3.51
C LEU A 86 -13.87 -1.00 2.30
N ASP A 87 -14.18 -2.30 2.25
CA ASP A 87 -14.98 -2.87 1.16
C ASP A 87 -16.43 -2.38 1.18
N GLU A 88 -17.10 -2.44 2.34
CA GLU A 88 -18.49 -2.03 2.54
C GLU A 88 -18.75 -0.59 2.08
N HIS A 89 -17.82 0.31 2.38
CA HIS A 89 -17.98 1.74 2.10
C HIS A 89 -17.27 2.19 0.80
N GLY A 90 -16.67 1.26 0.04
CA GLY A 90 -15.85 1.62 -1.14
C GLY A 90 -14.70 2.56 -0.78
N ALA A 91 -14.18 2.45 0.45
CA ALA A 91 -13.13 3.27 0.99
C ALA A 91 -11.74 2.69 0.69
N LEU A 92 -10.72 3.54 0.78
CA LEU A 92 -9.41 3.24 0.27
C LEU A 92 -8.30 3.86 1.11
N VAL A 93 -7.35 3.04 1.58
CA VAL A 93 -6.16 3.54 2.26
C VAL A 93 -5.15 4.05 1.22
N SER A 94 -4.59 5.24 1.47
CA SER A 94 -3.68 5.93 0.54
C SER A 94 -2.59 6.72 1.30
N GLY A 95 -1.91 7.62 0.60
CA GLY A 95 -0.99 8.59 1.18
C GLY A 95 0.37 8.02 1.57
N SER A 96 1.04 8.70 2.51
CA SER A 96 2.43 8.41 2.85
C SER A 96 2.61 7.01 3.46
N ALA A 97 1.59 6.50 4.16
CA ALA A 97 1.61 5.17 4.76
C ALA A 97 1.71 4.07 3.68
N VAL A 98 0.99 4.18 2.57
CA VAL A 98 1.02 3.18 1.49
C VAL A 98 2.35 3.21 0.75
N LEU A 99 2.89 4.40 0.46
CA LEU A 99 4.20 4.53 -0.18
C LEU A 99 5.30 3.85 0.65
N ARG A 100 5.30 4.09 1.96
CA ARG A 100 6.24 3.47 2.90
C ARG A 100 6.09 1.95 2.96
N PHE A 101 4.86 1.44 2.95
CA PHE A 101 4.60 0.01 2.89
C PHE A 101 5.21 -0.63 1.64
N LEU A 102 5.03 0.00 0.48
CA LEU A 102 5.56 -0.53 -0.78
C LEU A 102 7.08 -0.48 -0.86
N ASP A 103 7.67 0.55 -0.26
CA ASP A 103 9.13 0.64 -0.06
C ASP A 103 9.66 -0.38 0.96
N ARG A 104 8.78 -1.20 1.58
CA ARG A 104 9.08 -2.16 2.66
C ARG A 104 9.69 -1.47 3.88
N ALA A 105 9.32 -0.21 4.08
CA ALA A 105 9.87 0.63 5.10
C ALA A 105 8.83 0.83 6.20
N PRO A 106 9.22 0.91 7.49
CA PRO A 106 8.27 1.11 8.56
C PRO A 106 7.53 2.45 8.39
N PRO A 107 6.28 2.57 8.88
CA PRO A 107 5.57 3.84 8.85
C PRO A 107 6.36 4.92 9.60
N TYR A 108 6.27 6.18 9.18
CA TYR A 108 6.94 7.26 9.89
C TYR A 108 6.37 7.41 11.28
N PRO A 109 7.18 7.62 12.35
CA PRO A 109 6.68 7.76 13.73
C PRO A 109 5.51 8.72 13.93
N ASN A 110 5.40 9.74 13.08
CA ASN A 110 4.35 10.76 13.13
C ASN A 110 3.44 10.80 11.89
N SER A 111 3.47 9.77 11.01
CA SER A 111 2.56 9.74 9.86
C SER A 111 1.16 9.33 10.29
N ASP A 112 0.19 10.01 9.69
CA ASP A 112 -1.21 9.68 9.76
C ASP A 112 -1.54 8.52 8.80
N LEU A 113 -2.68 7.86 9.00
CA LEU A 113 -3.25 6.92 8.04
C LEU A 113 -4.34 7.62 7.23
N ASP A 114 -4.08 7.82 5.94
CA ASP A 114 -5.02 8.51 5.05
C ASP A 114 -6.01 7.50 4.46
N ILE A 115 -7.31 7.72 4.68
CA ILE A 115 -8.40 6.86 4.19
C ILE A 115 -9.36 7.72 3.36
N PHE A 116 -9.44 7.46 2.07
CA PHE A 116 -10.39 8.08 1.16
C PHE A 116 -11.74 7.38 1.30
N VAL A 117 -12.80 8.13 1.61
CA VAL A 117 -14.13 7.59 1.87
C VAL A 117 -15.17 8.35 1.02
N PRO A 118 -15.95 7.65 0.18
CA PRO A 118 -17.08 8.27 -0.51
C PRO A 118 -18.04 8.95 0.47
N ILE A 119 -18.60 10.11 0.13
CA ILE A 119 -19.54 10.84 1.01
C ILE A 119 -20.65 9.94 1.56
N ALA A 120 -21.18 9.03 0.74
CA ALA A 120 -22.26 8.13 1.14
C ALA A 120 -21.90 7.24 2.35
N GLY A 121 -20.62 6.87 2.50
CA GLY A 121 -20.12 6.07 3.62
C GLY A 121 -19.45 6.88 4.73
N LEU A 122 -19.31 8.20 4.58
CA LEU A 122 -18.50 9.04 5.47
C LEU A 122 -18.96 8.98 6.92
N LEU A 123 -20.27 9.17 7.17
CA LEU A 123 -20.82 9.24 8.53
C LEU A 123 -20.64 7.90 9.26
N ASP A 124 -20.99 6.80 8.60
CA ASP A 124 -20.94 5.47 9.20
C ASP A 124 -19.49 5.03 9.43
N PHE A 125 -18.59 5.25 8.46
CA PHE A 125 -17.18 4.92 8.61
C PHE A 125 -16.52 5.75 9.71
N GLY A 126 -16.80 7.05 9.80
CA GLY A 126 -16.23 7.90 10.85
C GLY A 126 -16.75 7.55 12.24
N ARG A 127 -18.03 7.18 12.39
CA ARG A 127 -18.57 6.64 13.64
C ARG A 127 -17.91 5.32 14.03
N TRP A 128 -17.67 4.43 13.06
CA TRP A 128 -16.93 3.19 13.30
C TRP A 128 -15.51 3.49 13.80
N ILE A 129 -14.80 4.46 13.21
CA ILE A 129 -13.49 4.90 13.72
C ILE A 129 -13.59 5.39 15.17
N GLN A 130 -14.60 6.19 15.52
CA GLN A 130 -14.80 6.65 16.90
C GLN A 130 -15.03 5.51 17.89
N GLN A 131 -15.79 4.49 17.49
CA GLN A 131 -16.02 3.28 18.30
C GLN A 131 -14.72 2.50 18.58
N ARG A 132 -13.66 2.68 17.78
CA ARG A 132 -12.33 2.09 17.98
C ARG A 132 -11.39 2.93 18.85
N GLY A 133 -11.92 3.90 19.59
CA GLY A 133 -11.16 4.69 20.56
C GLY A 133 -10.51 5.96 19.98
N TYR A 134 -10.86 6.32 18.76
CA TYR A 134 -10.42 7.56 18.14
C TYR A 134 -11.37 8.72 18.46
N ALA A 135 -10.81 9.89 18.79
CA ALA A 135 -11.55 11.12 18.95
C ALA A 135 -11.38 12.02 17.74
N TYR A 136 -12.49 12.56 17.24
CA TYR A 136 -12.49 13.55 16.18
C TYR A 136 -11.80 14.85 16.63
N LYS A 137 -10.98 15.41 15.75
CA LYS A 137 -10.31 16.70 15.90
C LYS A 137 -10.77 17.65 14.80
N PRO A 138 -11.62 18.65 15.12
CA PRO A 138 -12.06 19.63 14.14
C PRO A 138 -10.88 20.44 13.59
N ARG A 139 -10.85 20.63 12.26
CA ARG A 139 -9.88 21.51 11.57
C ARG A 139 -10.39 22.94 11.35
N ALA A 140 -11.71 23.13 11.28
CA ALA A 140 -12.33 24.38 10.86
C ALA A 140 -12.28 25.47 11.93
N ASP A 141 -12.34 26.74 11.48
CA ASP A 141 -12.59 27.91 12.33
C ASP A 141 -13.84 28.66 11.79
N PRO A 142 -14.97 28.71 12.53
CA PRO A 142 -15.18 28.09 13.83
C PRO A 142 -15.29 26.56 13.75
N PRO A 143 -14.82 25.81 14.77
CA PRO A 143 -14.79 24.36 14.73
C PRO A 143 -16.20 23.77 14.90
N LEU A 144 -16.59 22.90 13.97
CA LEU A 144 -17.70 21.97 14.20
C LEU A 144 -17.21 20.89 15.16
N LEU A 145 -17.53 21.02 16.45
CA LEU A 145 -16.96 20.17 17.52
C LEU A 145 -17.32 18.69 17.41
N HIS A 146 -18.43 18.38 16.72
CA HIS A 146 -18.93 17.01 16.57
C HIS A 146 -18.77 16.54 15.13
N PHE A 147 -18.17 15.35 14.99
CA PHE A 147 -17.98 14.72 13.69
C PHE A 147 -19.28 14.58 12.91
N ASP A 148 -20.35 14.07 13.54
CA ASP A 148 -21.66 13.89 12.90
C ASP A 148 -22.19 15.18 12.26
N VAL A 149 -22.06 16.32 12.96
CA VAL A 149 -22.49 17.62 12.44
C VAL A 149 -21.62 18.03 11.26
N ALA A 150 -20.30 17.85 11.38
CA ALA A 150 -19.37 18.16 10.30
C ALA A 150 -19.61 17.32 9.05
N ALA A 151 -19.84 16.01 9.20
CA ALA A 151 -20.12 15.08 8.10
C ALA A 151 -21.50 15.35 7.45
N LEU A 152 -22.55 15.54 8.25
CA LEU A 152 -23.91 15.79 7.73
C LEU A 152 -24.05 17.14 7.02
N THR A 153 -23.30 18.15 7.45
CA THR A 153 -23.33 19.48 6.82
C THR A 153 -22.38 19.61 5.63
N LEU A 154 -21.51 18.61 5.39
CA LEU A 154 -20.51 18.63 4.33
C LEU A 154 -21.12 18.88 2.93
N PRO A 155 -22.18 18.16 2.49
CA PRO A 155 -22.75 18.39 1.16
C PRO A 155 -23.28 19.82 0.98
N SER A 156 -23.96 20.36 2.00
CA SER A 156 -24.48 21.72 1.97
C SER A 156 -23.37 22.77 1.94
N ARG A 157 -22.35 22.63 2.80
CA ARG A 157 -21.17 23.51 2.82
C ARG A 157 -20.46 23.52 1.48
N TRP A 158 -20.33 22.35 0.87
CA TRP A 158 -19.71 22.21 -0.43
C TRP A 158 -20.51 22.85 -1.57
N MET A 159 -21.82 22.64 -1.61
CA MET A 159 -22.68 23.29 -2.61
C MET A 159 -22.58 24.82 -2.53
N VAL A 160 -22.45 25.38 -1.32
CA VAL A 160 -22.22 26.81 -1.12
C VAL A 160 -20.84 27.22 -1.61
N ALA A 161 -19.78 26.51 -1.21
CA ALA A 161 -18.40 26.81 -1.64
C ALA A 161 -18.23 26.77 -3.16
N ARG A 162 -18.86 25.81 -3.83
CA ARG A 162 -18.84 25.67 -5.30
C ARG A 162 -19.43 26.87 -6.02
N LYS A 163 -20.48 27.52 -5.46
CA LYS A 163 -21.06 28.73 -6.05
C LYS A 163 -20.09 29.91 -6.07
N PHE A 164 -19.13 29.95 -5.15
CA PHE A 164 -18.15 31.03 -5.03
C PHE A 164 -16.79 30.69 -5.64
N THR A 165 -16.58 29.46 -6.10
CA THR A 165 -15.32 29.06 -6.72
C THR A 165 -15.28 29.58 -8.17
N PRO A 166 -14.24 30.32 -8.58
CA PRO A 166 -14.16 30.86 -9.94
C PRO A 166 -14.28 29.74 -10.99
N PRO A 167 -15.05 29.94 -12.07
CA PRO A 167 -15.28 28.92 -13.11
C PRO A 167 -14.03 28.49 -13.90
N GLN A 168 -12.86 29.05 -13.59
CA GLN A 168 -11.60 28.70 -14.24
C GLN A 168 -11.02 27.36 -13.76
N TYR A 169 -11.45 26.83 -12.62
CA TYR A 169 -11.12 25.46 -12.25
C TYR A 169 -12.07 24.51 -12.99
N ASN A 170 -11.52 23.83 -13.99
CA ASN A 170 -12.24 22.85 -14.78
C ASN A 170 -12.59 21.65 -13.88
N THR A 171 -13.71 21.73 -13.14
CA THR A 171 -14.19 20.68 -12.22
C THR A 171 -14.45 19.35 -12.92
N LEU A 172 -14.56 19.36 -14.25
CA LEU A 172 -14.68 18.16 -15.08
C LEU A 172 -13.38 17.34 -15.16
N MET A 173 -12.23 17.89 -14.76
CA MET A 173 -10.95 17.15 -14.79
C MET A 173 -10.53 16.57 -13.44
N PHE A 174 -11.17 16.98 -12.33
CA PHE A 174 -10.71 16.58 -11.00
C PHE A 174 -11.86 16.09 -10.12
N PRO A 175 -11.81 14.81 -9.70
CA PRO A 175 -12.62 14.34 -8.60
C PRO A 175 -12.35 15.26 -7.40
N THR A 176 -13.39 15.92 -6.89
CA THR A 176 -13.19 17.05 -5.97
C THR A 176 -13.09 16.55 -4.53
N LEU A 177 -11.97 16.87 -3.87
CA LEU A 177 -11.76 16.58 -2.46
C LEU A 177 -12.64 17.51 -1.63
N TYR A 178 -13.49 16.94 -0.78
CA TYR A 178 -14.42 17.74 0.01
C TYR A 178 -13.75 18.34 1.25
N GLU A 179 -13.37 17.47 2.18
CA GLU A 179 -12.84 17.87 3.49
C GLU A 179 -12.06 16.69 4.07
N VAL A 180 -11.13 17.01 4.97
CA VAL A 180 -10.34 16.03 5.70
C VAL A 180 -10.74 16.08 7.17
N PHE A 181 -11.12 14.93 7.71
CA PHE A 181 -11.53 14.75 9.09
C PHE A 181 -10.41 14.05 9.86
N ASP A 182 -9.86 14.72 10.87
CA ASP A 182 -8.80 14.18 11.70
C ASP A 182 -9.36 13.38 12.87
N PHE A 183 -8.74 12.24 13.14
CA PHE A 183 -9.03 11.38 14.27
C PHE A 183 -7.74 11.02 15.00
N GLU A 184 -7.75 11.13 16.32
CA GLU A 184 -6.58 10.81 17.16
C GLU A 184 -6.95 9.76 18.21
N ARG A 185 -6.09 8.75 18.40
CA ARG A 185 -6.29 7.74 19.44
C ARG A 185 -6.18 8.36 20.83
N THR A 186 -7.15 8.07 21.69
CA THR A 186 -7.24 8.66 23.04
C THR A 186 -6.71 7.75 24.15
N ASP A 187 -6.59 6.46 23.88
CA ASP A 187 -6.19 5.40 24.81
C ASP A 187 -4.68 5.28 24.98
N VAL A 188 -3.88 5.93 24.13
CA VAL A 188 -2.42 5.92 24.24
C VAL A 188 -2.01 7.01 25.23
N PRO A 189 -1.47 6.64 26.42
CA PRO A 189 -1.02 7.64 27.38
C PRO A 189 0.03 8.53 26.74
N VAL A 190 -0.17 9.84 26.84
CA VAL A 190 0.78 10.84 26.34
C VAL A 190 2.08 10.65 27.13
N VAL A 191 3.07 10.03 26.51
CA VAL A 191 4.39 9.87 27.11
C VAL A 191 5.01 11.27 27.27
N PRO A 192 5.31 11.73 28.51
CA PRO A 192 5.97 13.00 28.71
C PRO A 192 7.35 12.96 28.02
N ALA A 193 7.66 13.97 27.22
CA ALA A 193 8.92 14.15 26.49
C ALA A 193 9.13 13.27 25.23
N GLY A 194 8.35 13.56 24.19
CA GLY A 194 8.91 13.74 22.83
C GLY A 194 9.16 12.51 21.95
N SER A 195 8.83 11.28 22.37
CA SER A 195 9.21 10.10 21.57
C SER A 195 8.14 9.59 20.60
N VAL A 196 6.83 9.66 20.89
CA VAL A 196 5.80 9.09 19.99
C VAL A 196 4.51 9.90 20.04
N ARG A 197 4.06 10.45 18.91
CA ARG A 197 2.72 11.04 18.79
C ARG A 197 1.65 9.93 18.80
N PRO A 198 0.44 10.19 19.34
CA PRO A 198 -0.65 9.23 19.24
C PRO A 198 -0.91 8.88 17.77
N ALA A 199 -1.36 7.65 17.51
CA ALA A 199 -1.72 7.24 16.16
C ALA A 199 -2.89 8.11 15.65
N ARG A 200 -2.75 8.63 14.42
CA ARG A 200 -3.74 9.51 13.78
C ARG A 200 -4.27 8.86 12.52
N VAL A 201 -5.57 9.01 12.30
CA VAL A 201 -6.29 8.57 11.10
C VAL A 201 -6.92 9.82 10.48
N GLN A 202 -6.76 9.99 9.17
CA GLN A 202 -7.45 11.03 8.41
C GLN A 202 -8.48 10.37 7.50
N ILE A 203 -9.74 10.77 7.63
CA ILE A 203 -10.76 10.44 6.65
C ILE A 203 -10.84 11.57 5.64
N ILE A 204 -10.58 11.27 4.38
CA ILE A 204 -10.62 12.20 3.26
C ILE A 204 -11.93 11.94 2.52
N ALA A 205 -12.89 12.85 2.66
CA ALA A 205 -14.19 12.70 2.03
C ALA A 205 -14.11 13.04 0.53
N VAL A 206 -14.68 12.16 -0.30
CA VAL A 206 -14.58 12.25 -1.76
C VAL A 206 -15.92 12.07 -2.48
N GLU A 207 -16.05 12.67 -3.66
CA GLU A 207 -17.20 12.50 -4.55
C GLU A 207 -17.04 11.27 -5.43
N GLY A 208 -17.92 10.29 -5.32
CA GLY A 208 -17.83 9.08 -6.16
C GLY A 208 -16.78 8.08 -5.66
N ASP A 209 -16.11 7.39 -6.59
CA ASP A 209 -15.21 6.27 -6.27
C ASP A 209 -13.85 6.77 -5.75
N ALA A 210 -13.48 6.36 -4.53
CA ALA A 210 -12.20 6.68 -3.91
C ALA A 210 -10.99 6.28 -4.77
N ARG A 211 -11.11 5.25 -5.60
CA ARG A 211 -10.05 4.78 -6.50
C ARG A 211 -9.75 5.82 -7.57
N GLU A 212 -10.77 6.41 -8.19
CA GLU A 212 -10.61 7.44 -9.20
C GLU A 212 -9.90 8.66 -8.62
N HIS A 213 -10.29 9.08 -7.40
CA HIS A 213 -9.63 10.18 -6.68
C HIS A 213 -8.15 9.94 -6.48
N VAL A 214 -7.78 8.77 -5.98
CA VAL A 214 -6.37 8.44 -5.71
C VAL A 214 -5.59 8.36 -7.02
N LEU A 215 -6.14 7.75 -8.06
CA LEU A 215 -5.51 7.70 -9.39
C LEU A 215 -5.28 9.10 -9.97
N THR A 216 -6.27 9.99 -9.90
CA THR A 216 -6.14 11.37 -10.41
C THR A 216 -5.13 12.17 -9.59
N PHE A 217 -5.15 12.08 -8.25
CA PHE A 217 -4.28 12.85 -7.37
C PHE A 217 -2.79 12.55 -7.63
N HIS A 218 -2.45 11.27 -7.80
CA HIS A 218 -1.06 10.86 -8.01
C HIS A 218 -0.58 11.00 -9.47
N SER A 219 -1.50 10.97 -10.44
CA SER A 219 -1.16 11.23 -11.85
C SER A 219 -0.76 12.69 -12.14
N MET A 220 -1.09 13.62 -11.23
CA MET A 220 -0.79 15.05 -11.36
C MET A 220 0.61 15.48 -10.89
N ALA A 221 1.38 14.58 -10.28
CA ALA A 221 2.71 14.91 -9.77
C ALA A 221 3.76 15.43 -10.80
N PRO A 222 3.60 15.38 -12.15
CA PRO A 222 4.61 15.93 -13.06
C PRO A 222 4.30 17.30 -13.68
N HIS A 223 3.20 17.99 -13.35
CA HIS A 223 2.87 19.29 -13.98
C HIS A 223 3.16 20.56 -13.14
N THR A 224 4.05 20.50 -12.15
CA THR A 224 4.80 21.71 -11.75
C THR A 224 5.78 22.09 -12.86
N ARG A 225 5.23 22.75 -13.87
CA ARG A 225 5.92 23.52 -14.88
C ARG A 225 6.83 24.51 -14.15
N LEU A 226 8.13 24.39 -14.38
CA LEU A 226 9.08 25.50 -14.27
C LEU A 226 8.53 26.68 -15.08
N LEU A 227 7.71 27.53 -14.45
CA LEU A 227 7.49 28.89 -14.92
C LEU A 227 8.79 29.64 -14.65
N ARG A 228 9.72 29.53 -15.62
CA ARG A 228 10.81 30.49 -15.75
C ARG A 228 10.17 31.88 -15.86
N SER A 229 10.45 32.72 -14.88
CA SER A 229 10.31 34.17 -14.97
C SER A 229 10.91 34.66 -16.29
N PRO A 230 10.28 35.60 -17.02
CA PRO A 230 10.98 36.32 -18.08
C PRO A 230 12.14 37.08 -17.43
N THR A 231 13.33 36.81 -17.92
CA THR A 231 14.58 37.45 -17.54
C THR A 231 14.58 38.91 -17.95
N ASN A 232 14.77 39.81 -16.99
CA ASN A 232 15.42 41.11 -17.20
C ASN A 232 16.54 41.25 -16.18
N TRP A 233 17.73 40.75 -16.52
CA TRP A 233 18.95 41.08 -15.81
C TRP A 233 20.09 41.24 -16.83
N LYS A 234 20.46 42.50 -17.08
CA LYS A 234 21.71 42.89 -17.73
C LYS A 234 22.79 42.94 -16.65
N GLY A 235 23.98 42.38 -16.90
CA GLY A 235 25.18 42.76 -16.16
C GLY A 235 26.21 41.65 -15.90
N SER A 236 27.13 41.51 -16.86
CA SER A 236 28.60 41.56 -16.71
C SER A 236 29.37 40.66 -15.71
N GLY A 237 30.38 39.95 -16.23
CA GLY A 237 31.58 39.46 -15.52
C GLY A 237 31.76 37.93 -15.63
N LEU A 238 32.39 37.38 -16.66
CA LEU A 238 33.84 37.29 -16.95
C LEU A 238 34.67 36.55 -15.87
N LEU A 239 34.92 35.25 -16.06
CA LEU A 239 36.26 34.64 -15.95
C LEU A 239 36.30 33.24 -16.60
N ARG A 240 37.48 32.93 -17.15
CA ARG A 240 37.82 31.96 -18.20
C ARG A 240 38.53 30.72 -17.65
N MET A 241 38.31 29.61 -18.36
CA MET A 241 39.17 28.45 -18.70
C MET A 241 39.98 27.68 -17.64
N GLY A 242 39.80 26.35 -17.71
CA GLY A 242 40.80 25.33 -17.39
C GLY A 242 40.37 23.95 -17.91
N THR A 243 41.06 23.44 -18.92
CA THR A 243 40.77 22.23 -19.72
C THR A 243 41.51 20.98 -19.23
N HIS A 244 40.87 19.81 -19.43
CA HIS A 244 41.37 18.43 -19.66
C HIS A 244 41.01 17.35 -18.63
N GLY A 245 40.38 16.28 -19.13
CA GLY A 245 40.27 14.96 -18.47
C GLY A 245 39.05 14.15 -18.91
N PHE A 246 39.23 13.26 -19.90
CA PHE A 246 38.27 12.23 -20.33
C PHE A 246 37.86 11.31 -19.15
N TRP A 247 36.59 10.87 -19.09
CA TRP A 247 36.14 9.45 -19.06
C TRP A 247 34.60 9.36 -18.95
N THR A 248 34.03 8.59 -19.89
CA THR A 248 32.74 7.87 -19.87
C THR A 248 31.44 8.57 -19.45
N SER A 249 30.63 8.79 -20.49
CA SER A 249 29.17 8.76 -20.51
C SER A 249 28.52 7.78 -19.54
N GLY A 250 27.67 8.30 -18.67
CA GLY A 250 26.78 7.54 -17.79
C GLY A 250 25.73 8.47 -17.21
N LEU A 251 24.93 9.09 -18.08
CA LEU A 251 23.87 10.01 -17.71
C LEU A 251 22.79 9.22 -16.95
N MET A 252 22.93 9.20 -15.62
CA MET A 252 21.98 8.64 -14.68
C MET A 252 20.71 9.50 -14.74
N LYS A 253 19.79 9.13 -15.64
CA LYS A 253 18.43 9.66 -15.65
C LYS A 253 17.78 9.27 -14.33
N LEU A 254 17.63 10.25 -13.46
CA LEU A 254 16.83 10.22 -12.26
C LEU A 254 15.36 9.97 -12.65
N MET A 255 14.97 8.70 -12.85
CA MET A 255 13.56 8.33 -12.95
C MET A 255 12.97 8.31 -11.54
N LYS A 256 12.33 9.42 -11.16
CA LYS A 256 11.34 9.42 -10.09
C LYS A 256 10.14 8.58 -10.55
N TYR A 257 10.07 7.34 -10.10
CA TYR A 257 8.85 6.55 -10.18
C TYR A 257 7.87 7.10 -9.14
N HIS A 258 6.77 7.69 -9.60
CA HIS A 258 5.61 7.98 -8.77
C HIS A 258 4.57 6.91 -9.08
N SER A 259 4.51 5.89 -8.23
CA SER A 259 3.49 4.86 -8.30
C SER A 259 2.28 5.31 -7.49
N THR A 260 1.11 5.30 -8.12
CA THR A 260 -0.16 5.43 -7.41
C THR A 260 -0.51 4.12 -6.76
N CYS A 261 -0.74 4.11 -5.46
CA CYS A 261 -0.91 2.87 -4.74
C CYS A 261 -1.98 2.99 -3.67
N ALA A 262 -2.77 1.94 -3.54
CA ALA A 262 -3.89 1.91 -2.63
C ALA A 262 -4.25 0.46 -2.25
N PHE A 263 -4.85 0.29 -1.07
CA PHE A 263 -5.39 -1.01 -0.64
C PHE A 263 -6.89 -1.05 -0.90
N VAL A 264 -7.32 -1.96 -1.77
CA VAL A 264 -8.73 -2.15 -2.17
C VAL A 264 -9.26 -3.45 -1.55
N GLY A 265 -10.53 -3.45 -1.10
CA GLY A 265 -11.30 -4.65 -0.72
C GLY A 265 -11.55 -5.65 -1.86
N GLU A 266 -12.29 -6.73 -1.57
CA GLU A 266 -12.28 -8.04 -2.24
C GLU A 266 -12.88 -8.16 -3.67
N ARG A 267 -13.09 -7.08 -4.44
CA ARG A 267 -13.71 -7.22 -5.78
C ARG A 267 -12.73 -7.49 -6.92
N GLU A 268 -12.95 -8.59 -7.65
CA GLU A 268 -12.33 -8.91 -8.94
C GLU A 268 -12.90 -8.02 -10.06
N TYR A 269 -12.03 -7.52 -10.94
CA TYR A 269 -12.40 -6.84 -12.17
C TYR A 269 -11.64 -7.50 -13.33
N GLU A 270 -12.37 -7.88 -14.39
CA GLU A 270 -11.84 -8.53 -15.59
C GLU A 270 -11.67 -7.58 -16.80
N GLU A 271 -11.86 -6.27 -16.64
CA GLU A 271 -11.77 -5.34 -17.78
C GLU A 271 -10.33 -4.84 -18.02
N GLU A 272 -9.83 -5.07 -19.24
CA GLU A 272 -8.60 -4.46 -19.78
C GLU A 272 -8.80 -2.95 -19.96
N TRP A 273 -8.00 -2.15 -19.27
CA TRP A 273 -8.04 -0.68 -19.36
C TRP A 273 -7.18 -0.16 -20.53
N PRO A 274 -7.61 0.90 -21.23
CA PRO A 274 -6.97 1.37 -22.46
C PRO A 274 -5.64 2.13 -22.26
N TYR A 275 -5.11 2.21 -21.04
CA TYR A 275 -3.84 2.88 -20.73
C TYR A 275 -2.88 1.88 -20.08
N GLY A 276 -2.04 1.24 -20.90
CA GLY A 276 -1.11 0.18 -20.54
C GLY A 276 0.04 0.57 -19.61
N GLY A 277 -0.27 0.82 -18.33
CA GLY A 277 0.71 1.13 -17.27
C GLY A 277 0.41 0.44 -15.94
N THR A 278 1.35 -0.43 -15.51
CA THR A 278 1.72 -0.86 -14.14
C THR A 278 0.66 -1.23 -13.07
N LEU A 279 -0.63 -1.37 -13.40
CA LEU A 279 -1.61 -1.95 -12.47
C LEU A 279 -1.56 -3.50 -12.42
N GLU A 280 -0.95 -4.16 -13.43
CA GLU A 280 -0.77 -5.61 -13.44
C GLU A 280 0.06 -6.13 -12.25
N THR A 281 1.07 -5.40 -11.81
CA THR A 281 1.89 -5.77 -10.65
C THR A 281 1.06 -5.73 -9.35
N PHE A 282 0.15 -4.75 -9.23
CA PHE A 282 -0.71 -4.57 -8.07
C PHE A 282 -1.95 -5.48 -8.10
N SER A 283 -2.54 -5.75 -9.27
CA SER A 283 -3.62 -6.74 -9.41
C SER A 283 -3.09 -8.17 -9.17
N THR A 284 -1.83 -8.45 -9.52
CA THR A 284 -1.15 -9.69 -9.16
C THR A 284 -0.89 -9.76 -7.66
N PHE A 285 -0.51 -8.64 -7.03
CA PHE A 285 -0.33 -8.55 -5.58
C PHE A 285 -1.64 -8.80 -4.82
N GLY A 286 -2.73 -8.14 -5.22
CA GLY A 286 -4.08 -8.37 -4.68
C GLY A 286 -4.59 -9.80 -4.89
N ARG A 287 -4.38 -10.39 -6.08
CA ARG A 287 -4.74 -11.79 -6.39
C ARG A 287 -4.00 -12.81 -5.52
N GLU A 288 -2.74 -12.55 -5.15
CA GLU A 288 -1.94 -13.52 -4.38
C GLU A 288 -2.12 -13.38 -2.87
N VAL A 289 -2.43 -12.17 -2.37
CA VAL A 289 -2.99 -11.97 -1.03
C VAL A 289 -4.33 -12.72 -0.91
N LYS A 290 -5.23 -12.58 -1.90
CA LYS A 290 -6.49 -13.35 -2.01
C LYS A 290 -6.25 -14.87 -1.97
N ARG A 291 -5.29 -15.40 -2.73
CA ARG A 291 -4.97 -16.85 -2.71
C ARG A 291 -4.32 -17.33 -1.41
N SER A 292 -3.60 -16.48 -0.69
CA SER A 292 -3.01 -16.85 0.61
C SER A 292 -4.06 -16.82 1.72
N TYR A 293 -5.00 -15.87 1.67
CA TYR A 293 -6.12 -15.78 2.61
C TYR A 293 -7.21 -16.83 2.36
N ALA A 294 -7.60 -17.09 1.12
CA ALA A 294 -8.55 -18.15 0.77
C ALA A 294 -8.02 -19.56 1.10
N ARG A 295 -6.70 -19.80 0.99
CA ARG A 295 -6.05 -21.05 1.41
C ARG A 295 -5.88 -21.16 2.93
N GLY A 296 -5.94 -20.05 3.68
CA GLY A 296 -5.92 -20.03 5.14
C GLY A 296 -7.23 -20.46 5.81
N ARG A 297 -8.31 -20.66 5.04
CA ARG A 297 -9.60 -21.21 5.52
C ARG A 297 -9.82 -22.69 5.18
N ILE A 298 -8.81 -23.39 4.64
CA ILE A 298 -8.89 -24.83 4.38
C ILE A 298 -8.34 -25.58 5.59
N TYR A 299 -9.27 -26.18 6.34
CA TYR A 299 -9.14 -27.29 7.30
C TYR A 299 -7.72 -27.84 7.52
N ILE A 300 -7.20 -27.67 8.74
CA ILE A 300 -6.33 -28.69 9.36
C ILE A 300 -7.24 -29.56 10.22
N GLU A 301 -7.92 -30.50 9.58
CA GLU A 301 -8.44 -31.66 10.29
C GLU A 301 -7.27 -32.61 10.52
N ARG A 302 -7.02 -32.86 11.80
CA ARG A 302 -5.92 -33.64 12.31
C ARG A 302 -6.18 -35.12 12.01
N VAL A 303 -5.65 -35.64 10.91
CA VAL A 303 -5.45 -37.10 10.76
C VAL A 303 -4.31 -37.50 11.68
N LEU A 304 -4.62 -37.71 12.96
CA LEU A 304 -3.84 -38.63 13.78
C LEU A 304 -4.38 -40.02 13.45
N SER A 305 -3.58 -40.78 12.70
CA SER A 305 -3.72 -42.22 12.62
C SER A 305 -3.47 -42.81 14.01
N THR A 306 -4.52 -43.15 14.74
CA THR A 306 -4.42 -44.24 15.73
C THR A 306 -4.54 -45.53 14.94
N GLY A 307 -3.39 -46.03 14.50
CA GLY A 307 -3.25 -47.44 14.20
C GLY A 307 -3.18 -48.18 15.53
N ASP A 308 -4.30 -48.72 15.97
CA ASP A 308 -4.34 -49.78 16.96
C ASP A 308 -5.02 -50.99 16.33
N GLY A 309 -4.18 -51.96 15.98
CA GLY A 309 -4.58 -53.29 15.55
C GLY A 309 -3.92 -54.35 16.43
N SER A 310 -4.77 -55.08 17.17
CA SER A 310 -4.53 -56.43 17.76
C SER A 310 -3.53 -56.52 18.92
N ALA A 311 -3.62 -57.42 19.91
CA ALA A 311 -4.59 -58.41 20.39
C ALA A 311 -4.06 -59.00 21.72
N ALA A 312 -4.84 -59.90 22.34
CA ALA A 312 -4.62 -60.73 23.56
C ALA A 312 -5.21 -60.10 24.84
N GLY A 313 -6.07 -60.75 25.64
CA GLY A 313 -6.42 -62.17 25.80
C GLY A 313 -6.46 -62.46 27.31
N VAL A 314 -7.66 -62.73 27.86
CA VAL A 314 -8.08 -63.65 28.97
C VAL A 314 -7.04 -63.96 30.08
N PRO A 315 -7.39 -63.93 31.39
CA PRO A 315 -8.55 -64.60 32.00
C PRO A 315 -9.62 -63.73 32.63
#